data_AF-A0A1D6G6S5-F1
#
_entry.id   AF-A0A1D6G6S5-F1
#
_cell.length_a   1.000
_cell.length_b   1.000
_cell.length_c   1.000
_cell.angle_alpha   90.00
_cell.angle_beta   90.00
_cell.angle_gamma   90.00
#
_symmetry.space_group_name_H-M   'P 1'
#
loop_
_entity.id
_entity.type
_entity.pdbx_description
1 polymer ?
#
loop_
_entity_poly.entity_id
_entity_poly.type
_entity_poly.pdbx_seq_one_letter_code
_entity_poly.pdbx_strand_id
1 'polypeptide(L)'
;MHIWPTCTFLKRQPHVHTDGCIPTPKSMASSPRSPPPAPTPEFEISRQSRLFAALSKKVIDLDELRMLAAQGVPDAAGVRATVWKLLLGYLPNDRSLWEQELAKKRGQYAAFKDEFLTNPVERAQQVPTEGHHNVSAEHVDNGFLHRSEYSEIMEQIDRDVKRTHPDMQFFCGDSSFAKSNQESLKNVLLIFAKLNAGIRYVQGMNEVLAPLFFVFRSDPDDKNAEFAEADSFFCFVELLSGFRDNFCQKLDNSAVGIRGTLAKLSQLVAKYDGELQQHLEITTEVSLYMLRSAKLLAVLRIAFCLAFQVTY
;
A
#
# COMPACT_ATOMS: atom_id res chain seq x y z
N MET A 1 21.42 0.75 6.78
CA MET A 1 20.58 -0.38 7.24
C MET A 1 19.56 -0.69 6.14
N HIS A 2 19.93 -1.50 5.15
CA HIS A 2 18.99 -1.88 4.08
C HIS A 2 18.03 -2.93 4.66
N ILE A 3 16.72 -2.69 4.58
CA ILE A 3 15.69 -3.55 5.21
C ILE A 3 15.61 -4.95 4.52
N TRP A 4 16.44 -5.24 3.52
CA TRP A 4 16.26 -6.36 2.59
C TRP A 4 17.58 -7.07 2.25
N PRO A 5 17.72 -8.38 2.54
CA PRO A 5 18.79 -9.22 2.02
C PRO A 5 18.53 -9.70 0.58
N THR A 6 19.62 -9.95 -0.14
CA THR A 6 19.72 -10.21 -1.59
C THR A 6 19.11 -11.55 -2.06
N CYS A 7 18.55 -11.54 -3.28
CA CYS A 7 17.86 -12.63 -3.99
C CYS A 7 18.58 -13.98 -4.04
N THR A 8 17.81 -15.08 -3.94
CA THR A 8 18.21 -16.41 -4.45
C THR A 8 17.09 -17.08 -5.25
N PHE A 9 17.36 -17.19 -6.56
CA PHE A 9 16.93 -18.12 -7.60
C PHE A 9 15.73 -19.09 -7.40
N LEU A 10 14.79 -18.99 -8.35
CA LEU A 10 13.78 -19.99 -8.73
C LEU A 10 14.41 -21.14 -9.53
N LYS A 11 14.16 -22.40 -9.12
CA LYS A 11 14.32 -23.59 -9.96
C LYS A 11 13.01 -23.90 -10.70
N ARG A 12 13.12 -24.07 -12.02
CA ARG A 12 12.09 -24.50 -12.98
C ARG A 12 11.56 -25.92 -12.72
N GLN A 13 10.33 -26.18 -13.17
CA GLN A 13 9.76 -27.49 -13.56
C GLN A 13 8.71 -27.25 -14.70
N PRO A 14 8.32 -28.25 -15.52
CA PRO A 14 8.32 -28.14 -16.97
C PRO A 14 6.94 -28.22 -17.66
N HIS A 15 7.00 -27.98 -18.97
CA HIS A 15 5.93 -27.99 -19.97
C HIS A 15 4.99 -29.20 -19.92
N VAL A 16 3.70 -28.93 -20.14
CA VAL A 16 2.72 -29.92 -20.62
C VAL A 16 2.14 -29.41 -21.95
N HIS A 17 2.39 -30.17 -23.01
CA HIS A 17 1.72 -30.09 -24.29
C HIS A 17 0.34 -30.74 -24.18
N THR A 18 -0.70 -30.08 -24.72
CA THR A 18 -1.87 -30.79 -25.27
C THR A 18 -2.40 -30.01 -26.46
N ASP A 19 -2.24 -30.62 -27.64
CA ASP A 19 -2.99 -30.33 -28.86
C ASP A 19 -4.48 -30.65 -28.67
N GLY A 20 -5.36 -29.86 -29.28
CA GLY A 20 -6.80 -30.12 -29.26
C GLY A 20 -7.63 -29.04 -29.94
N CYS A 21 -8.05 -29.35 -31.16
CA CYS A 21 -8.91 -28.61 -32.10
C CYS A 21 -10.02 -27.72 -31.46
N ILE A 22 -10.08 -26.46 -31.90
CA ILE A 22 -11.09 -25.45 -31.53
C ILE A 22 -12.32 -25.58 -32.47
N PRO A 23 -13.55 -25.73 -31.96
CA PRO A 23 -14.76 -25.38 -32.71
C PRO A 23 -15.13 -23.91 -32.46
N THR A 24 -15.41 -23.18 -33.54
CA THR A 24 -15.87 -21.78 -33.56
C THR A 24 -17.15 -21.57 -32.73
N PRO A 25 -17.25 -20.53 -31.87
CA PRO A 25 -18.49 -20.23 -31.17
C PRO A 25 -19.48 -19.49 -32.09
N LYS A 26 -20.70 -20.04 -32.18
CA LYS A 26 -21.87 -19.33 -32.70
C LYS A 26 -22.25 -18.21 -31.72
N SER A 27 -22.50 -17.03 -32.27
CA SER A 27 -23.06 -15.86 -31.58
C SER A 27 -24.32 -16.24 -30.79
N MET A 28 -24.22 -16.21 -29.46
CA MET A 28 -25.37 -16.11 -28.56
C MET A 28 -25.14 -14.86 -27.71
N ALA A 29 -25.84 -13.78 -28.05
CA ALA A 29 -25.95 -12.62 -27.20
C ALA A 29 -26.61 -13.05 -25.88
N SER A 30 -25.81 -13.31 -24.85
CA SER A 30 -26.30 -13.54 -23.50
C SER A 30 -26.76 -12.22 -22.90
N SER A 31 -28.05 -12.13 -22.57
CA SER A 31 -28.62 -11.03 -21.79
C SER A 31 -27.77 -10.74 -20.54
N PRO A 32 -27.70 -9.48 -20.06
CA PRO A 32 -26.93 -9.14 -18.88
C PRO A 32 -27.43 -9.95 -17.69
N ARG A 33 -26.55 -10.78 -17.12
CA ARG A 33 -26.81 -11.61 -15.95
C ARG A 33 -27.10 -10.66 -14.79
N SER A 34 -28.30 -10.71 -14.23
CA SER A 34 -28.67 -9.94 -13.05
C SER A 34 -27.62 -10.17 -11.94
N PRO A 35 -27.21 -9.14 -11.20
CA PRO A 35 -26.30 -9.33 -10.07
C PRO A 35 -26.90 -10.33 -9.08
N PRO A 36 -26.09 -11.21 -8.48
CA PRO A 36 -26.59 -12.16 -7.50
C PRO A 36 -27.30 -11.40 -6.37
N PRO A 37 -28.40 -11.95 -5.81
CA PRO A 37 -29.13 -11.32 -4.73
C PRO A 37 -28.19 -11.08 -3.54
N ALA A 38 -28.35 -9.92 -2.88
CA ALA A 38 -27.58 -9.59 -1.69
C ALA A 38 -27.78 -10.67 -0.61
N PRO A 39 -26.73 -11.03 0.15
CA PRO A 39 -26.84 -12.01 1.21
C PRO A 39 -27.88 -11.58 2.25
N THR A 40 -28.59 -12.55 2.83
CA THR A 40 -29.59 -12.27 3.87
C THR A 40 -28.91 -11.77 5.16
N PRO A 41 -29.58 -10.93 5.97
CA PRO A 41 -29.02 -10.43 7.23
C PRO A 41 -28.53 -11.53 8.18
N GLU A 42 -29.21 -12.68 8.21
CA GLU A 42 -28.83 -13.85 9.03
C GLU A 42 -27.49 -14.47 8.60
N PHE A 43 -27.24 -14.52 7.29
CA PHE A 43 -25.97 -14.99 6.74
C PHE A 43 -24.82 -14.06 7.14
N GLU A 44 -25.03 -12.76 7.09
CA GLU A 44 -24.04 -11.77 7.52
C GLU A 44 -23.74 -11.86 9.02
N ILE A 45 -24.76 -12.02 9.87
CA ILE A 45 -24.58 -12.19 11.32
C ILE A 45 -23.74 -13.44 11.61
N SER A 46 -24.07 -14.58 10.98
CA SER A 46 -23.32 -15.82 11.15
C SER A 46 -21.85 -15.68 10.71
N ARG A 47 -21.62 -15.00 9.59
CA ARG A 47 -20.28 -14.74 9.05
C ARG A 47 -19.45 -13.84 9.97
N GLN A 48 -20.05 -12.77 10.48
CA GLN A 48 -19.40 -11.88 11.45
C GLN A 48 -19.00 -12.66 12.71
N SER A 49 -19.90 -13.47 13.28
CA SER A 49 -19.60 -14.30 14.43
C SER A 49 -18.42 -15.25 14.19
N ARG A 50 -18.32 -15.85 13.00
CA ARG A 50 -17.18 -16.71 12.62
C ARG A 50 -15.87 -15.94 12.55
N LEU A 51 -15.89 -14.73 12.00
CA LEU A 51 -14.70 -13.87 11.94
C LEU A 51 -14.22 -13.49 13.35
N PHE A 52 -15.14 -13.07 14.23
CA PHE A 52 -14.81 -12.78 15.63
C PHE A 52 -14.25 -14.01 16.35
N ALA A 53 -14.85 -15.19 16.14
CA ALA A 53 -14.37 -16.44 16.71
C ALA A 53 -12.95 -16.79 16.21
N ALA A 54 -12.69 -16.65 14.92
CA ALA A 54 -11.37 -16.88 14.33
C ALA A 54 -10.32 -15.93 14.92
N LEU A 55 -10.65 -14.65 15.05
CA LEU A 55 -9.78 -13.65 15.67
C LEU A 55 -9.54 -13.94 17.15
N SER A 56 -10.52 -14.52 17.86
CA SER A 56 -10.42 -14.79 19.32
C SER A 56 -9.50 -15.96 19.69
N LYS A 57 -9.04 -16.74 18.72
CA LYS A 57 -8.09 -17.85 18.95
C LYS A 57 -6.74 -17.31 19.42
N LYS A 58 -6.07 -18.03 20.34
CA LYS A 58 -4.72 -17.69 20.82
C LYS A 58 -3.72 -17.59 19.65
N VAL A 59 -3.75 -18.58 18.77
CA VAL A 59 -3.01 -18.60 17.51
C VAL A 59 -4.03 -18.55 16.38
N ILE A 60 -3.95 -17.51 15.56
CA ILE A 60 -4.90 -17.27 14.48
C ILE A 60 -4.47 -18.04 13.24
N ASP A 61 -5.43 -18.73 12.63
CA ASP A 61 -5.27 -19.39 11.34
C ASP A 61 -5.46 -18.35 10.22
N LEU A 62 -4.37 -18.03 9.51
CA LEU A 62 -4.40 -17.03 8.45
C LEU A 62 -5.16 -17.50 7.20
N ASP A 63 -5.24 -18.81 6.94
CA ASP A 63 -5.95 -19.32 5.76
C ASP A 63 -7.46 -19.26 5.98
N GLU A 64 -7.91 -19.64 7.18
CA GLU A 64 -9.29 -19.40 7.61
C GLU A 64 -9.62 -17.89 7.58
N LEU A 65 -8.73 -17.05 8.11
CA LEU A 65 -8.92 -15.61 8.13
C LEU A 65 -9.04 -15.01 6.72
N ARG A 66 -8.19 -15.44 5.79
CA ARG A 66 -8.25 -15.02 4.37
C ARG A 66 -9.57 -15.42 3.73
N MET A 67 -10.04 -16.65 3.94
CA MET A 67 -11.33 -17.10 3.39
C MET A 67 -12.52 -16.29 3.92
N LEU A 68 -12.49 -15.90 5.19
CA LEU A 68 -13.53 -15.08 5.81
C LEU A 68 -13.45 -13.62 5.34
N ALA A 69 -12.24 -13.05 5.26
CA ALA A 69 -12.00 -11.68 4.83
C ALA A 69 -12.27 -11.46 3.33
N ALA A 70 -12.06 -12.48 2.48
CA ALA A 70 -12.37 -12.43 1.05
C ALA A 70 -13.86 -12.19 0.74
N GLN A 71 -14.74 -12.41 1.73
CA GLN A 71 -16.17 -12.13 1.65
C GLN A 71 -16.53 -10.74 2.20
N GLY A 72 -15.53 -9.96 2.63
CA GLY A 72 -15.70 -8.66 3.27
C GLY A 72 -15.24 -8.64 4.72
N VAL A 73 -14.84 -7.47 5.21
CA VAL A 73 -14.53 -7.26 6.63
C VAL A 73 -15.46 -6.20 7.21
N PRO A 74 -16.23 -6.52 8.27
CA PRO A 74 -17.11 -5.56 8.92
C PRO A 74 -16.34 -4.34 9.45
N ASP A 75 -16.98 -3.18 9.39
CA ASP A 75 -16.49 -1.93 9.99
C ASP A 75 -16.66 -1.87 11.51
N ALA A 76 -17.42 -2.80 12.09
CA ALA A 76 -17.71 -2.80 13.52
C ALA A 76 -16.47 -3.14 14.36
N ALA A 77 -16.36 -2.49 15.52
CA ALA A 77 -15.46 -2.86 16.61
C ALA A 77 -13.95 -2.94 16.25
N GLY A 78 -13.48 -2.17 15.26
CA GLY A 78 -12.05 -2.15 14.89
C GLY A 78 -11.56 -3.46 14.24
N VAL A 79 -12.48 -4.35 13.85
CA VAL A 79 -12.14 -5.65 13.27
C VAL A 79 -11.33 -5.49 12.00
N ARG A 80 -11.72 -4.55 11.14
CA ARG A 80 -10.99 -4.25 9.89
C ARG A 80 -9.53 -3.93 10.14
N ALA A 81 -9.23 -3.06 11.11
CA ALA A 81 -7.87 -2.70 11.47
C ALA A 81 -7.06 -3.94 11.89
N THR A 82 -7.62 -4.77 12.77
CA THR A 82 -6.95 -5.99 13.25
C THR A 82 -6.69 -7.00 12.13
N VAL A 83 -7.71 -7.25 11.28
CA VAL A 83 -7.60 -8.18 10.15
C VAL A 83 -6.52 -7.73 9.17
N TRP A 84 -6.48 -6.44 8.84
CA TRP A 84 -5.48 -5.91 7.90
C TRP A 84 -4.07 -6.04 8.45
N LYS A 85 -3.87 -5.69 9.73
CA LYS A 85 -2.58 -5.86 10.40
C LYS A 85 -2.08 -7.31 10.36
N LEU A 86 -2.97 -8.30 10.48
CA LEU A 86 -2.62 -9.73 10.36
C LEU A 86 -2.32 -10.13 8.91
N LEU A 87 -3.19 -9.77 7.96
CA LEU A 87 -3.05 -10.18 6.56
C LEU A 87 -1.85 -9.53 5.86
N LEU A 88 -1.47 -8.34 6.30
CA LEU A 88 -0.26 -7.63 5.84
C LEU A 88 1.00 -8.07 6.60
N GLY A 89 0.91 -9.01 7.54
CA GLY A 89 2.07 -9.53 8.27
C GLY A 89 2.65 -8.57 9.32
N TYR A 90 1.93 -7.50 9.68
CA TYR A 90 2.35 -6.57 10.72
C TYR A 90 2.20 -7.19 12.12
N LEU A 91 1.09 -7.87 12.38
CA LEU A 91 0.88 -8.62 13.62
C LEU A 91 1.23 -10.10 13.43
N PRO A 92 1.92 -10.74 14.39
CA PRO A 92 2.14 -12.17 14.37
C PRO A 92 0.83 -12.93 14.60
N ASN A 93 0.77 -14.19 14.17
CA ASN A 93 -0.42 -15.03 14.34
C ASN A 93 -0.72 -15.36 15.80
N ASP A 94 0.32 -15.38 16.66
CA ASP A 94 0.17 -15.58 18.09
C ASP A 94 -0.18 -14.25 18.78
N ARG A 95 -1.39 -14.20 19.35
CA ARG A 95 -1.94 -13.02 20.03
C ARG A 95 -1.14 -12.60 21.24
N SER A 96 -0.46 -13.53 21.91
CA SER A 96 0.34 -13.21 23.09
C SER A 96 1.56 -12.33 22.78
N LEU A 97 1.94 -12.24 21.51
CA LEU A 97 3.06 -11.42 21.04
C LEU A 97 2.64 -10.02 20.56
N TRP A 98 1.34 -9.74 20.48
CA TRP A 98 0.83 -8.50 19.86
C TRP A 98 1.28 -7.25 20.60
N GLU A 99 1.15 -7.24 21.92
CA GLU A 99 1.54 -6.08 22.73
C GLU A 99 3.03 -5.75 22.57
N GLN A 100 3.88 -6.79 22.62
CA GLN A 100 5.31 -6.65 22.43
C GLN A 100 5.66 -6.14 21.02
N GLU A 101 5.09 -6.73 19.98
CA GLU A 101 5.39 -6.36 18.60
C GLU A 101 4.89 -4.94 18.29
N LEU A 102 3.70 -4.57 18.75
CA LEU A 102 3.17 -3.21 18.62
C LEU A 102 4.07 -2.19 19.34
N ALA A 103 4.45 -2.45 20.59
CA ALA A 103 5.33 -1.55 21.34
C ALA A 103 6.68 -1.35 20.65
N LYS A 104 7.29 -2.45 20.18
CA LYS A 104 8.55 -2.44 19.43
C LYS A 104 8.45 -1.63 18.14
N LYS A 105 7.44 -1.91 17.31
CA LYS A 105 7.25 -1.25 16.01
C LYS A 105 6.91 0.23 16.20
N ARG A 106 5.99 0.57 17.09
CA ARG A 106 5.61 1.96 17.40
C ARG A 106 6.80 2.76 17.94
N GLY A 107 7.61 2.18 18.83
CA GLY A 107 8.85 2.79 19.31
C GLY A 107 9.90 2.98 18.20
N GLN A 108 10.03 2.00 17.30
CA GLN A 108 10.91 2.12 16.14
C GLN A 108 10.48 3.27 15.19
N TYR A 109 9.18 3.40 14.94
CA TYR A 109 8.67 4.50 14.10
C TYR A 109 8.88 5.87 14.77
N ALA A 110 8.69 5.98 16.09
CA ALA A 110 8.99 7.20 16.83
C ALA A 110 10.46 7.61 16.66
N ALA A 111 11.40 6.66 16.78
CA ALA A 111 12.81 6.91 16.52
C ALA A 111 13.08 7.40 15.08
N PHE A 112 12.37 6.86 14.07
CA PHE A 112 12.47 7.37 12.70
C PHE A 112 11.97 8.80 12.55
N LYS A 113 10.88 9.18 13.23
CA LYS A 113 10.39 10.57 13.21
C LYS A 113 11.45 11.51 13.78
N ASP A 114 12.00 11.16 14.93
CA ASP A 114 13.05 11.94 15.60
C ASP A 114 14.31 12.03 14.75
N GLU A 115 14.68 10.97 14.04
CA GLU A 115 15.86 10.94 13.17
C GLU A 115 15.67 11.78 11.89
N PHE A 116 14.51 11.68 11.26
CA PHE A 116 14.34 12.10 9.87
C PHE A 116 13.53 13.36 9.66
N LEU A 117 12.64 13.70 10.59
CA LEU A 117 11.70 14.81 10.48
C LEU A 117 12.04 15.99 11.40
N THR A 118 12.79 15.75 12.48
CA THR A 118 13.24 16.83 13.37
C THR A 118 14.20 17.78 12.63
N ASN A 119 13.97 19.08 12.81
CA ASN A 119 14.61 20.14 12.04
C ASN A 119 16.14 20.13 12.26
N PRO A 120 16.98 20.18 11.20
CA PRO A 120 18.43 20.33 11.33
C PRO A 120 18.85 21.52 12.21
N VAL A 121 18.05 22.59 12.26
CA VAL A 121 18.30 23.78 13.09
C VAL A 121 18.17 23.47 14.59
N GLU A 122 17.23 22.62 14.99
CA GLU A 122 17.08 22.19 16.39
C GLU A 122 18.23 21.29 16.82
N ARG A 123 18.76 20.44 15.92
CA ARG A 123 19.98 19.66 16.18
C ARG A 123 21.23 20.54 16.31
N ALA A 124 21.35 21.56 15.46
CA ALA A 124 22.48 22.49 15.51
C ALA A 124 22.46 23.35 16.79
N GLN A 125 21.29 23.59 17.37
CA GLN A 125 21.13 24.31 18.65
C GLN A 125 21.37 23.42 19.88
N GLN A 126 21.43 22.10 19.73
CA GLN A 126 21.71 21.14 20.81
C GLN A 126 23.17 20.70 20.88
N VAL A 127 24.03 21.11 19.94
CA VAL A 127 25.48 20.89 20.04
C VAL A 127 26.06 21.98 20.95
N PRO A 128 26.65 21.65 22.12
CA PRO A 128 27.36 22.63 22.92
C PRO A 128 28.55 23.15 22.11
N THR A 129 28.63 24.47 21.96
CA THR A 129 29.73 25.15 21.27
C THR A 129 31.01 25.03 22.07
N GLU A 130 31.74 23.92 21.94
CA GLU A 130 33.13 23.84 22.35
C GLU A 130 33.98 23.24 21.23
N GLY A 131 34.87 24.06 20.67
CA GLY A 131 35.99 23.61 19.84
C GLY A 131 35.94 24.06 18.38
N HIS A 132 36.64 25.16 18.08
CA HIS A 132 37.02 25.53 16.72
C HIS A 132 37.91 24.43 16.10
N HIS A 133 37.41 23.71 15.10
CA HIS A 133 38.27 23.00 14.15
C HIS A 133 37.74 23.16 12.71
N ASN A 134 38.63 23.67 11.84
CA ASN A 134 38.45 23.84 10.41
C ASN A 134 37.97 22.53 9.75
N VAL A 135 36.77 22.53 9.21
CA VAL A 135 36.32 21.45 8.32
C VAL A 135 36.58 21.89 6.88
N SER A 136 37.51 21.20 6.23
CA SER A 136 37.91 21.39 4.85
C SER A 136 36.73 21.29 3.87
N ALA A 137 36.70 22.19 2.90
CA ALA A 137 35.61 22.49 1.96
C ALA A 137 35.30 21.39 0.91
N GLU A 138 35.71 20.14 1.12
CA GLU A 138 35.57 19.07 0.12
C GLU A 138 34.37 18.12 0.38
N HIS A 139 33.67 18.25 1.51
CA HIS A 139 32.46 17.44 1.83
C HIS A 139 31.12 18.16 1.58
N VAL A 140 31.15 19.41 1.10
CA VAL A 140 29.95 20.26 0.98
C VAL A 140 29.14 19.94 -0.30
N ASP A 141 29.80 19.40 -1.34
CA ASP A 141 29.20 19.25 -2.68
C ASP A 141 28.16 18.11 -2.76
N ASN A 142 28.43 16.95 -2.13
CA ASN A 142 27.48 15.82 -2.10
C ASN A 142 26.26 16.05 -1.19
N GLY A 143 26.40 16.89 -0.15
CA GLY A 143 25.30 17.23 0.76
C GLY A 143 24.29 18.18 0.15
N PHE A 144 24.70 19.00 -0.83
CA PHE A 144 23.87 20.00 -1.47
C PHE A 144 22.94 19.38 -2.52
N LEU A 145 23.45 18.47 -3.35
CA LEU A 145 22.65 17.72 -4.34
C LEU A 145 21.61 16.79 -3.67
N HIS A 146 21.97 16.14 -2.56
CA HIS A 146 21.01 15.34 -1.78
C HIS A 146 19.93 16.20 -1.12
N ARG A 147 20.22 17.47 -0.82
CA ARG A 147 19.24 18.41 -0.25
C ARG A 147 18.24 18.90 -1.29
N SER A 148 18.67 19.17 -2.53
CA SER A 148 17.76 19.62 -3.60
C SER A 148 16.81 18.50 -4.03
N GLU A 149 17.30 17.28 -4.27
CA GLU A 149 16.45 16.14 -4.64
C GLU A 149 15.44 15.79 -3.53
N TYR A 150 15.84 15.90 -2.26
CA TYR A 150 14.94 15.66 -1.15
C TYR A 150 13.88 16.76 -0.99
N SER A 151 14.22 18.01 -1.30
CA SER A 151 13.27 19.12 -1.37
C SER A 151 12.19 18.88 -2.43
N GLU A 152 12.58 18.39 -3.61
CA GLU A 152 11.63 18.07 -4.69
C GLU A 152 10.66 16.95 -4.28
N ILE A 153 11.16 15.90 -3.63
CA ILE A 153 10.32 14.81 -3.09
C ILE A 153 9.36 15.33 -2.03
N MET A 154 9.83 16.19 -1.13
CA MET A 154 9.00 16.82 -0.10
C MET A 154 7.84 17.61 -0.70
N GLU A 155 8.12 18.45 -1.69
CA GLU A 155 7.09 19.23 -2.39
C GLU A 155 6.12 18.35 -3.17
N GLN A 156 6.61 17.28 -3.79
CA GLN A 156 5.76 16.32 -4.49
C GLN A 156 4.79 15.64 -3.52
N ILE A 157 5.27 15.13 -2.38
CA ILE A 157 4.44 14.53 -1.35
C ILE A 157 3.42 15.55 -0.82
N ASP A 158 3.83 16.78 -0.56
CA ASP A 158 2.95 17.83 -0.04
C ASP A 158 1.78 18.11 -0.99
N ARG A 159 2.05 18.23 -2.30
CA ARG A 159 1.01 18.39 -3.33
C ARG A 159 0.09 17.18 -3.41
N ASP A 160 0.65 15.97 -3.37
CA ASP A 160 -0.11 14.72 -3.52
C ASP A 160 -1.00 14.43 -2.31
N VAL A 161 -0.52 14.68 -1.09
CA VAL A 161 -1.32 14.57 0.14
C VAL A 161 -2.49 15.57 0.12
N LYS A 162 -2.27 16.83 -0.27
CA LYS A 162 -3.34 17.85 -0.34
C LYS A 162 -4.49 17.49 -1.29
N ARG A 163 -4.22 16.68 -2.32
CA ARG A 163 -5.22 16.23 -3.31
C ARG A 163 -5.70 14.79 -3.09
N THR A 164 -5.32 14.15 -1.99
CA THR A 164 -5.70 12.75 -1.70
C THR A 164 -7.16 12.71 -1.24
N HIS A 165 -8.03 12.02 -1.98
CA HIS A 165 -9.46 11.92 -1.70
C HIS A 165 -10.13 13.27 -1.36
N PRO A 166 -10.20 14.22 -2.32
CA PRO A 166 -10.65 15.60 -2.08
C PRO A 166 -12.10 15.70 -1.57
N ASP A 167 -12.92 14.71 -1.89
CA ASP A 167 -14.33 14.66 -1.46
C ASP A 167 -14.49 14.20 0.00
N MET A 168 -13.41 13.74 0.64
CA MET A 168 -13.43 13.26 2.02
C MET A 168 -12.91 14.33 2.99
N GLN A 169 -13.78 14.79 3.89
CA GLN A 169 -13.41 15.72 4.96
C GLN A 169 -12.31 15.17 5.89
N PHE A 170 -12.19 13.85 5.98
CA PHE A 170 -11.12 13.17 6.71
C PHE A 170 -9.73 13.55 6.17
N PHE A 171 -9.59 13.73 4.85
CA PHE A 171 -8.31 13.98 4.18
C PHE A 171 -8.13 15.42 3.68
N CYS A 172 -9.18 16.11 3.24
CA CYS A 172 -9.06 17.41 2.56
C CYS A 172 -9.77 18.59 3.26
N GLY A 173 -10.24 18.40 4.50
CA GLY A 173 -10.86 19.48 5.28
C GLY A 173 -9.87 20.53 5.82
N ASP A 174 -10.40 21.68 6.23
CA ASP A 174 -9.64 22.74 6.93
C ASP A 174 -9.66 22.59 8.45
N SER A 175 -10.33 21.55 8.96
CA SER A 175 -10.30 21.22 10.39
C SER A 175 -8.90 20.83 10.86
N SER A 176 -8.61 21.08 12.14
CA SER A 176 -7.36 20.62 12.77
C SER A 176 -7.18 19.10 12.66
N PHE A 177 -8.27 18.34 12.71
CA PHE A 177 -8.27 16.89 12.53
C PHE A 177 -7.80 16.49 11.13
N ALA A 178 -8.36 17.10 10.07
CA ALA A 178 -7.96 16.82 8.70
C ALA A 178 -6.50 17.22 8.43
N LYS A 179 -6.06 18.38 8.94
CA LYS A 179 -4.64 18.80 8.83
C LYS A 179 -3.71 17.84 9.57
N SER A 180 -4.10 17.35 10.75
CA SER A 180 -3.34 16.33 11.50
C SER A 180 -3.22 15.01 10.73
N ASN A 181 -4.29 14.59 10.04
CA ASN A 181 -4.27 13.41 9.19
C ASN A 181 -3.37 13.61 7.96
N GLN A 182 -3.42 14.76 7.30
CA GLN A 182 -2.51 15.11 6.20
C GLN A 182 -1.04 15.07 6.64
N GLU A 183 -0.74 15.64 7.81
CA GLU A 183 0.63 15.62 8.34
C GLU A 183 1.10 14.20 8.66
N SER A 184 0.22 13.36 9.20
CA SER A 184 0.51 11.94 9.44
C SER A 184 0.84 11.20 8.14
N LEU A 185 0.05 11.38 7.08
CA LEU A 185 0.33 10.80 5.76
C LEU A 185 1.67 11.27 5.21
N LYS A 186 1.94 12.57 5.31
CA LYS A 186 3.20 13.18 4.87
C LYS A 186 4.40 12.60 5.61
N ASN A 187 4.32 12.48 6.94
CA ASN A 187 5.38 11.89 7.78
C ASN A 187 5.72 10.47 7.35
N VAL A 188 4.70 9.62 7.18
CA VAL A 188 4.87 8.23 6.75
C VAL A 188 5.57 8.16 5.39
N LEU A 189 5.13 8.96 4.41
CA LEU A 189 5.71 8.97 3.06
C LEU A 189 7.14 9.51 3.03
N LEU A 190 7.44 10.54 3.82
CA LEU A 190 8.79 11.12 3.93
C LEU A 190 9.77 10.14 4.57
N ILE A 191 9.38 9.53 5.69
CA ILE A 191 10.19 8.52 6.37
C ILE A 191 10.42 7.33 5.43
N PHE A 192 9.39 6.86 4.73
CA PHE A 192 9.53 5.81 3.74
C PHE A 192 10.53 6.17 2.64
N ALA A 193 10.42 7.38 2.06
CA ALA A 193 11.30 7.83 0.99
C ALA A 193 12.77 7.92 1.45
N LYS A 194 13.02 8.36 2.69
CA LYS A 194 14.37 8.40 3.29
C LYS A 194 14.95 7.00 3.52
N LEU A 195 14.16 6.10 4.11
CA LEU A 195 14.62 4.73 4.40
C LEU A 195 14.83 3.90 3.11
N ASN A 196 14.12 4.23 2.04
CA ASN A 196 14.15 3.50 0.78
C ASN A 196 14.68 4.36 -0.37
N ALA A 197 15.90 4.91 -0.24
CA ALA A 197 16.51 5.80 -1.24
C ALA A 197 16.61 5.23 -2.67
N GLY A 198 16.51 3.90 -2.84
CA GLY A 198 16.47 3.25 -4.15
C GLY A 198 15.09 3.19 -4.82
N ILE A 199 14.00 3.35 -4.05
CA ILE A 199 12.61 3.43 -4.55
C ILE A 199 12.14 4.88 -4.50
N ARG A 200 12.43 5.59 -3.40
CA ARG A 200 11.96 6.94 -3.07
C ARG A 200 10.42 7.00 -3.08
N TYR A 201 9.87 8.21 -3.09
CA TYR A 201 8.44 8.42 -3.29
C TYR A 201 8.10 8.33 -4.79
N VAL A 202 6.99 7.66 -5.11
CA VAL A 202 6.41 7.62 -6.45
C VAL A 202 4.96 8.06 -6.35
N GLN A 203 4.54 8.96 -7.24
CA GLN A 203 3.17 9.47 -7.31
C GLN A 203 2.16 8.31 -7.33
N GLY A 204 1.16 8.38 -6.46
CA GLY A 204 0.16 7.32 -6.25
C GLY A 204 0.38 6.51 -4.98
N MET A 205 1.57 6.54 -4.38
CA MET A 205 1.83 5.94 -3.06
C MET A 205 0.93 6.53 -1.96
N ASN A 206 0.57 7.80 -2.08
CA ASN A 206 -0.37 8.47 -1.17
C ASN A 206 -1.76 7.80 -1.18
N GLU A 207 -2.24 7.39 -2.36
CA GLU A 207 -3.55 6.73 -2.53
C GLU A 207 -3.55 5.29 -1.99
N VAL A 208 -2.38 4.65 -1.93
CA VAL A 208 -2.20 3.33 -1.32
C VAL A 208 -2.15 3.43 0.20
N LEU A 209 -1.48 4.46 0.72
CA LEU A 209 -1.37 4.70 2.16
C LEU A 209 -2.70 5.17 2.76
N ALA A 210 -3.43 6.04 2.07
CA ALA A 210 -4.65 6.66 2.56
C ALA A 210 -5.66 5.68 3.18
N PRO A 211 -6.05 4.57 2.52
CA PRO A 211 -7.03 3.65 3.11
C PRO A 211 -6.48 2.88 4.32
N LEU A 212 -5.18 2.55 4.37
CA LEU A 212 -4.54 1.97 5.57
C LEU A 212 -4.69 2.93 6.76
N PHE A 213 -4.33 4.18 6.52
CA PHE A 213 -4.39 5.22 7.54
C PHE A 213 -5.81 5.51 7.99
N PHE A 214 -6.77 5.59 7.07
CA PHE A 214 -8.19 5.76 7.40
C PHE A 214 -8.68 4.66 8.34
N VAL A 215 -8.46 3.39 7.98
CA VAL A 215 -8.91 2.26 8.78
C VAL A 215 -8.28 2.24 10.17
N PHE A 216 -7.00 2.55 10.30
CA PHE A 216 -6.33 2.55 11.60
C PHE A 216 -6.65 3.78 12.44
N ARG A 217 -6.86 4.94 11.82
CA ARG A 217 -7.18 6.19 12.53
C ARG A 217 -8.65 6.26 12.95
N SER A 218 -9.53 5.53 12.26
CA SER A 218 -10.94 5.36 12.61
C SER A 218 -11.20 4.16 13.54
N ASP A 219 -10.15 3.60 14.16
CA ASP A 219 -10.30 2.54 15.15
C ASP A 219 -11.10 3.05 16.37
N PRO A 220 -12.10 2.31 16.87
CA PRO A 220 -12.89 2.72 18.03
C PRO A 220 -12.10 2.70 19.36
N ASP A 221 -10.95 2.02 19.42
CA ASP A 221 -10.03 2.13 20.55
C ASP A 221 -9.06 3.29 20.31
N ASP A 222 -9.23 4.37 21.08
CA ASP A 222 -8.39 5.57 21.00
C ASP A 222 -6.89 5.25 21.14
N LYS A 223 -6.54 4.23 21.94
CA LYS A 223 -5.13 3.81 22.09
C LYS A 223 -4.58 3.23 20.81
N ASN A 224 -5.40 2.61 19.96
CA ASN A 224 -4.96 2.14 18.65
C ASN A 224 -4.97 3.27 17.62
N ALA A 225 -6.01 4.11 17.65
CA ALA A 225 -6.15 5.25 16.75
C ALA A 225 -5.02 6.28 16.91
N GLU A 226 -4.47 6.44 18.12
CA GLU A 226 -3.32 7.31 18.39
C GLU A 226 -2.05 6.86 17.64
N PHE A 227 -1.83 5.55 17.53
CA PHE A 227 -0.68 4.99 16.82
C PHE A 227 -0.95 4.66 15.35
N ALA A 228 -2.06 5.14 14.78
CA ALA A 228 -2.43 4.88 13.40
C ALA A 228 -1.32 5.27 12.41
N GLU A 229 -0.58 6.35 12.66
CA GLU A 229 0.56 6.77 11.82
C GLU A 229 1.65 5.67 11.75
N ALA A 230 2.08 5.15 12.90
CA ALA A 230 3.10 4.12 12.99
C ALA A 230 2.63 2.78 12.41
N ASP A 231 1.41 2.36 12.75
CA ASP A 231 0.83 1.11 12.28
C ASP A 231 0.64 1.15 10.75
N SER A 232 0.26 2.31 10.19
CA SER A 232 0.14 2.53 8.75
C SER A 232 1.50 2.42 8.06
N PHE A 233 2.55 2.99 8.63
CA PHE A 233 3.90 2.91 8.06
C PHE A 233 4.35 1.47 7.85
N PHE A 234 4.26 0.62 8.87
CA PHE A 234 4.72 -0.76 8.73
C PHE A 234 3.82 -1.58 7.81
N CYS A 235 2.50 -1.44 7.91
CA CYS A 235 1.58 -2.11 6.98
C CYS A 235 1.83 -1.67 5.52
N PHE A 236 2.16 -0.40 5.30
CA PHE A 236 2.51 0.15 4.00
C PHE A 236 3.84 -0.42 3.49
N VAL A 237 4.86 -0.53 4.34
CA VAL A 237 6.15 -1.15 3.99
C VAL A 237 5.98 -2.62 3.61
N GLU A 238 5.22 -3.39 4.39
CA GLU A 238 4.93 -4.81 4.09
C GLU A 238 4.12 -4.95 2.80
N LEU A 239 3.11 -4.11 2.59
CA LEU A 239 2.34 -4.10 1.36
C LEU A 239 3.22 -3.83 0.13
N LEU A 240 4.02 -2.77 0.17
CA LEU A 240 4.93 -2.42 -0.91
C LEU A 240 6.05 -3.43 -1.07
N SER A 241 6.35 -4.23 -0.05
CA SER A 241 7.34 -5.29 -0.16
C SER A 241 6.93 -6.32 -1.22
N GLY A 242 5.65 -6.71 -1.23
CA GLY A 242 5.10 -7.65 -2.21
C GLY A 242 4.99 -7.09 -3.63
N PHE A 243 5.06 -5.77 -3.79
CA PHE A 243 4.95 -5.07 -5.09
C PHE A 243 6.21 -4.33 -5.50
N ARG A 244 7.33 -4.52 -4.79
CA ARG A 244 8.56 -3.75 -4.96
C ARG A 244 8.99 -3.60 -6.42
N ASP A 245 8.90 -4.68 -7.19
CA ASP A 245 9.35 -4.72 -8.57
C ASP A 245 8.52 -3.80 -9.49
N ASN A 246 7.27 -3.50 -9.12
CA ASN A 246 6.40 -2.58 -9.86
C ASN A 246 6.73 -1.10 -9.62
N PHE A 247 7.43 -0.77 -8.52
CA PHE A 247 7.79 0.60 -8.15
C PHE A 247 9.26 0.94 -8.42
N CYS A 248 10.08 -0.07 -8.72
CA CYS A 248 11.48 0.16 -9.07
C CYS A 248 11.57 0.63 -10.53
N GLN A 249 11.87 1.91 -10.74
CA GLN A 249 12.02 2.50 -12.08
C GLN A 249 13.05 1.74 -12.96
N LYS A 250 14.06 1.10 -12.35
CA LYS A 250 15.06 0.28 -13.06
C LYS A 250 14.47 -1.01 -13.64
N LEU A 251 13.37 -1.49 -13.07
CA LEU A 251 12.67 -2.71 -13.50
C LEU A 251 11.48 -2.41 -14.42
N ASP A 252 11.14 -1.14 -14.67
CA ASP A 252 10.05 -0.75 -15.58
C ASP A 252 10.16 -1.44 -16.95
N ASN A 253 11.38 -1.59 -17.48
CA ASN A 253 11.63 -2.22 -18.78
C ASN A 253 11.77 -3.75 -18.73
N SER A 254 11.62 -4.36 -17.55
CA SER A 254 11.75 -5.79 -17.32
C SER A 254 10.38 -6.50 -17.38
N ALA A 255 10.42 -7.81 -17.62
CA ALA A 255 9.26 -8.70 -17.57
C ALA A 255 8.68 -8.88 -16.15
N VAL A 256 9.39 -8.45 -15.11
CA VAL A 256 8.94 -8.50 -13.70
C VAL A 256 8.49 -7.15 -13.13
N GLY A 257 8.68 -6.05 -13.87
CA GLY A 257 8.20 -4.72 -13.47
C GLY A 257 6.83 -4.38 -14.04
N ILE A 258 6.46 -3.10 -13.99
CA ILE A 258 5.12 -2.64 -14.38
C ILE A 258 4.74 -3.01 -15.83
N ARG A 259 5.69 -3.00 -16.77
CA ARG A 259 5.43 -3.43 -18.16
C ARG A 259 5.17 -4.94 -18.27
N GLY A 260 5.79 -5.75 -17.43
CA GLY A 260 5.52 -7.18 -17.31
C GLY A 260 4.10 -7.46 -16.82
N THR A 261 3.68 -6.78 -15.75
CA THR A 261 2.31 -6.85 -15.23
C THR A 261 1.30 -6.39 -16.29
N LEU A 262 1.61 -5.31 -17.03
CA LEU A 262 0.76 -4.81 -18.11
C LEU A 262 0.66 -5.80 -19.28
N ALA A 263 1.76 -6.44 -19.66
CA ALA A 263 1.76 -7.47 -20.70
C ALA A 263 0.90 -8.67 -20.29
N LYS A 264 0.99 -9.11 -19.02
CA LYS A 264 0.16 -10.19 -18.49
C LYS A 264 -1.32 -9.83 -18.47
N LEU A 265 -1.65 -8.58 -18.10
CA LEU A 265 -3.03 -8.08 -18.16
C LEU A 265 -3.55 -8.06 -19.60
N SER A 266 -2.76 -7.54 -20.54
CA SER A 266 -3.12 -7.53 -21.97
C SER A 266 -3.35 -8.94 -22.51
N GLN A 267 -2.52 -9.92 -22.13
CA GLN A 267 -2.72 -11.33 -22.49
C GLN A 267 -4.00 -11.91 -21.88
N LEU A 268 -4.36 -11.53 -20.65
CA LEU A 268 -5.62 -11.97 -20.03
C LEU A 268 -6.83 -11.36 -20.72
N VAL A 269 -6.81 -10.05 -21.01
CA VAL A 269 -7.89 -9.39 -21.77
C VAL A 269 -8.03 -10.03 -23.14
N ALA A 270 -6.94 -10.24 -23.87
CA ALA A 270 -6.93 -10.94 -25.15
C ALA A 270 -7.58 -12.33 -25.08
N LYS A 271 -7.30 -13.06 -24.00
CA LYS A 271 -7.80 -14.43 -23.81
C LYS A 271 -9.31 -14.48 -23.52
N TYR A 272 -9.84 -13.50 -22.78
CA TYR A 272 -11.23 -13.54 -22.29
C TYR A 272 -12.17 -12.58 -23.03
N ASP A 273 -11.66 -11.51 -23.64
CA ASP A 273 -12.42 -10.46 -24.32
C ASP A 273 -11.58 -9.81 -25.44
N GLY A 274 -11.56 -10.45 -26.61
CA GLY A 274 -10.80 -9.98 -27.77
C GLY A 274 -11.36 -8.71 -28.42
N GLU A 275 -12.65 -8.43 -28.25
CA GLU A 275 -13.28 -7.19 -28.75
C GLU A 275 -12.81 -5.99 -27.94
N LEU A 276 -12.78 -6.12 -26.60
CA LEU A 276 -12.19 -5.11 -25.73
C LEU A 276 -10.69 -4.90 -26.02
N GLN A 277 -9.94 -5.97 -26.30
CA GLN A 277 -8.54 -5.85 -26.67
C GLN A 277 -8.36 -4.99 -27.93
N GLN A 278 -9.10 -5.29 -29.00
CA GLN A 278 -9.02 -4.53 -30.26
C GLN A 278 -9.42 -3.06 -30.06
N HIS A 279 -10.49 -2.83 -29.29
CA HIS A 279 -10.91 -1.47 -28.96
C HIS A 279 -9.85 -0.70 -28.17
N LEU A 280 -9.21 -1.35 -27.18
CA LEU A 280 -8.11 -0.75 -26.43
C LEU A 280 -6.91 -0.45 -27.34
N GLU A 281 -6.51 -1.37 -28.23
CA GLU A 281 -5.40 -1.17 -29.16
C GLU A 281 -5.63 0.02 -30.12
N ILE A 282 -6.87 0.19 -30.61
CA ILE A 282 -7.24 1.31 -31.50
C ILE A 282 -7.25 2.65 -30.74
N THR A 283 -7.61 2.65 -29.46
CA THR A 283 -7.79 3.88 -28.67
C THR A 283 -6.49 4.37 -28.02
N THR A 284 -5.41 3.58 -28.01
CA THR A 284 -4.27 3.76 -27.08
C THR A 284 -2.94 4.26 -27.66
N GLU A 285 -2.92 5.03 -28.76
CA GLU A 285 -1.69 5.77 -29.13
C GLU A 285 -1.26 6.85 -28.10
N VAL A 286 -2.16 7.27 -27.19
CA VAL A 286 -1.89 8.33 -26.20
C VAL A 286 -1.82 7.81 -24.75
N SER A 287 -2.13 6.54 -24.50
CA SER A 287 -2.60 6.12 -23.18
C SER A 287 -1.56 5.47 -22.27
N LEU A 288 -0.35 5.15 -22.72
CA LEU A 288 0.64 4.46 -21.87
C LEU A 288 1.09 5.30 -20.64
N TYR A 289 0.98 6.63 -20.71
CA TYR A 289 1.22 7.52 -19.56
C TYR A 289 0.01 7.65 -18.63
N MET A 290 -1.22 7.68 -19.18
CA MET A 290 -2.47 7.61 -18.40
C MET A 290 -2.64 6.25 -17.71
N LEU A 291 -2.18 5.18 -18.33
CA LEU A 291 -2.16 3.84 -17.77
C LEU A 291 -1.19 3.71 -16.58
N ARG A 292 -0.06 4.42 -16.60
CA ARG A 292 0.97 4.33 -15.55
C ARG A 292 0.46 4.79 -14.19
N SER A 293 -0.28 5.90 -14.15
CA SER A 293 -0.88 6.42 -12.92
C SER A 293 -2.25 5.81 -12.64
N ALA A 294 -3.12 5.68 -13.65
CA ALA A 294 -4.50 5.23 -13.43
C ALA A 294 -4.66 3.71 -13.33
N LYS A 295 -3.76 2.88 -13.90
CA LYS A 295 -3.89 1.40 -13.84
C LYS A 295 -3.12 0.74 -12.72
N LEU A 296 -2.04 1.33 -12.19
CA LEU A 296 -1.49 0.87 -10.91
C LEU A 296 -2.46 1.25 -9.78
N LEU A 297 -3.05 2.46 -9.84
CA LEU A 297 -4.18 2.79 -8.98
C LEU A 297 -5.38 1.92 -9.25
N ALA A 298 -5.79 1.62 -10.49
CA ALA A 298 -6.96 0.77 -10.71
C ALA A 298 -6.70 -0.68 -10.30
N VAL A 299 -5.50 -1.24 -10.48
CA VAL A 299 -5.16 -2.59 -10.03
C VAL A 299 -5.02 -2.64 -8.52
N LEU A 300 -4.45 -1.61 -7.88
CA LEU A 300 -4.43 -1.52 -6.42
C LEU A 300 -5.81 -1.20 -5.87
N ARG A 301 -6.56 -0.26 -6.44
CA ARG A 301 -7.94 0.10 -6.05
C ARG A 301 -8.91 -1.03 -6.32
N ILE A 302 -8.75 -1.83 -7.39
CA ILE A 302 -9.53 -3.06 -7.61
C ILE A 302 -9.07 -4.15 -6.65
N ALA A 303 -7.76 -4.38 -6.46
CA ALA A 303 -7.28 -5.36 -5.48
C ALA A 303 -7.66 -4.97 -4.05
N PHE A 304 -7.77 -3.69 -3.74
CA PHE A 304 -8.02 -3.15 -2.41
C PHE A 304 -9.53 -2.97 -2.16
N CYS A 305 -10.30 -2.51 -3.14
CA CYS A 305 -11.77 -2.55 -3.09
C CYS A 305 -12.31 -4.01 -3.13
N LEU A 306 -11.68 -4.93 -3.90
CA LEU A 306 -12.05 -6.35 -3.90
C LEU A 306 -11.53 -7.10 -2.67
N ALA A 307 -10.34 -6.80 -2.14
CA ALA A 307 -9.84 -7.45 -0.93
C ALA A 307 -10.48 -6.91 0.35
N PHE A 308 -10.99 -5.66 0.35
CA PHE A 308 -11.32 -5.01 1.60
C PHE A 308 -12.63 -4.21 1.66
N GLN A 309 -13.47 -4.25 0.61
CA GLN A 309 -14.87 -3.76 0.63
C GLN A 309 -15.09 -2.42 1.37
N VAL A 310 -14.22 -1.43 1.15
CA VAL A 310 -14.50 -0.06 1.56
C VAL A 310 -15.42 0.55 0.50
N THR A 311 -16.73 0.42 0.70
CA THR A 311 -17.71 1.28 0.04
C THR A 311 -17.65 2.64 0.73
N TYR A 312 -17.20 3.66 0.00
CA TYR A 312 -17.42 5.06 0.35
C TYR A 312 -18.88 5.45 0.10
#